data_AF-A0A6S7B6Y0-F1
#
_entry.id   AF-A0A6S7B6Y0-F1
#
_cell.length_a   1.000
_cell.length_b   1.000
_cell.length_c   1.000
_cell.angle_alpha   90.00
_cell.angle_beta   90.00
_cell.angle_gamma   90.00
#
_symmetry.space_group_name_H-M   'P 1'
#
loop_
_entity.id
_entity.type
_entity.pdbx_description
1 polymer ?
#
loop_
_entity_poly.entity_id
_entity_poly.type
_entity_poly.pdbx_seq_one_letter_code
_entity_poly.pdbx_strand_id
1 'polypeptide(L)'
;MKNSIVAVLGILFGAASIAPAIAQTSPSMPSDPSPPLTRADVNADLVAWRAAGFKPPINFEHYPANAQQAGRSVAEQRAQASGQH
;
A
#
# COMPACT_ATOMS: atom_id res chain seq x y z
N MET A 1 -23.53 5.12 -44.53
CA MET A 1 -22.52 4.39 -43.71
C MET A 1 -21.56 5.31 -42.94
N LYS A 2 -21.42 6.60 -43.28
CA LYS A 2 -20.44 7.50 -42.61
C LYS A 2 -20.97 8.11 -41.28
N ASN A 3 -22.28 8.08 -41.08
CA ASN A 3 -23.01 8.82 -40.04
C ASN A 3 -23.27 7.96 -38.79
N SER A 4 -23.21 6.63 -38.94
CA SER A 4 -23.51 5.67 -37.87
C SER A 4 -22.32 5.45 -36.92
N ILE A 5 -21.11 5.77 -37.35
CA ILE A 5 -19.89 5.64 -36.53
C ILE A 5 -19.83 6.71 -35.44
N VAL A 6 -20.25 7.94 -35.75
CA VAL A 6 -20.25 9.07 -34.81
C VAL A 6 -21.28 8.87 -33.69
N ALA A 7 -22.45 8.32 -34.04
CA ALA A 7 -23.51 8.05 -33.08
C ALA A 7 -23.13 6.93 -32.08
N VAL A 8 -22.41 5.91 -32.54
CA VAL A 8 -21.97 4.79 -31.67
C VAL A 8 -20.83 5.24 -30.74
N LEU A 9 -19.91 6.08 -31.20
CA LEU A 9 -18.82 6.59 -30.36
C LEU A 9 -19.32 7.52 -29.24
N GLY A 10 -20.33 8.35 -29.50
CA GLY A 10 -20.91 9.25 -28.51
C GLY A 10 -21.60 8.53 -27.35
N ILE A 11 -22.22 7.37 -27.61
CA ILE A 11 -22.88 6.55 -26.59
C ILE A 11 -21.86 5.83 -25.70
N LEU A 12 -20.74 5.37 -26.26
CA LEU A 12 -19.66 4.73 -25.48
C LEU A 12 -18.90 5.70 -24.57
N PHE A 13 -18.77 6.98 -24.95
CA PHE A 13 -18.04 7.97 -24.16
C PHE A 13 -18.86 8.56 -23.00
N GLY A 14 -20.20 8.54 -23.08
CA GLY A 14 -21.08 9.07 -22.03
C GLY A 14 -21.22 8.17 -20.80
N ALA A 15 -20.89 6.88 -20.90
CA ALA A 15 -21.08 5.89 -19.83
C ALA A 15 -19.86 5.69 -18.92
N ALA A 16 -18.73 6.36 -19.17
CA ALA A 16 -17.50 6.21 -18.39
C ALA A 16 -17.32 7.28 -17.28
N SER A 17 -18.26 8.22 -17.15
CA SER A 17 -18.12 9.36 -16.22
C SER A 17 -18.56 9.05 -14.78
N ILE A 18 -18.99 7.82 -14.48
CA ILE A 18 -19.37 7.42 -13.13
C ILE A 18 -18.12 6.90 -12.40
N ALA A 19 -17.44 7.84 -11.73
CA ALA A 19 -16.63 7.71 -10.51
C ALA A 19 -15.53 6.63 -10.44
N PRO A 20 -14.34 7.06 -9.98
CA PRO A 20 -13.83 6.48 -8.75
C PRO A 20 -13.58 7.59 -7.72
N ALA A 21 -14.66 8.09 -7.10
CA ALA A 21 -14.55 8.85 -5.84
C ALA A 21 -14.63 7.91 -4.63
N ILE A 22 -14.08 6.69 -4.74
CA ILE A 22 -13.99 5.72 -3.64
C ILE A 22 -12.59 5.68 -3.01
N ALA A 23 -11.71 6.63 -3.33
CA ALA A 23 -10.48 6.81 -2.55
C ALA A 23 -10.75 7.31 -1.11
N GLN A 24 -11.96 7.82 -0.83
CA GLN A 24 -12.30 8.43 0.46
C GLN A 24 -12.90 7.48 1.51
N THR A 25 -13.16 6.23 1.16
CA THR A 25 -13.64 5.23 2.12
C THR A 25 -12.71 4.03 2.12
N SER A 26 -11.44 4.26 2.48
CA SER A 26 -10.74 3.19 3.17
C SER A 26 -11.62 2.83 4.39
N PRO A 27 -11.98 1.54 4.60
CA PRO A 27 -12.68 1.17 5.83
C PRO A 27 -11.89 1.77 6.98
N SER A 28 -12.57 2.45 7.91
CA SER A 28 -11.93 2.97 9.13
C SER A 28 -11.21 1.80 9.78
N MET A 29 -9.91 1.70 9.58
CA MET A 29 -9.11 0.67 10.22
C MET A 29 -9.28 0.92 11.72
N PRO A 30 -9.59 -0.12 12.51
CA PRO A 30 -9.62 0.03 13.96
C PRO A 30 -8.35 0.75 14.39
N SER A 31 -8.49 1.90 15.07
CA SER A 31 -7.34 2.57 15.64
C SER A 31 -6.64 1.56 16.54
N ASP A 32 -5.37 1.27 16.24
CA ASP A 32 -4.55 0.47 17.12
C ASP A 32 -4.55 1.13 18.51
N PRO A 33 -5.02 0.45 19.58
CA PRO A 33 -5.08 1.03 20.91
C PRO A 33 -3.68 1.23 21.52
N SER A 34 -2.62 0.80 20.83
CA SER A 34 -1.23 1.00 21.25
C SER A 34 -0.88 2.50 21.33
N PRO A 35 0.00 2.89 22.29
CA PRO A 35 0.49 4.26 22.36
C PRO A 35 1.21 4.65 21.06
N PRO A 36 1.19 5.93 20.66
CA PRO A 36 1.94 6.38 19.50
C PRO A 36 3.43 6.04 19.63
N LEU A 37 4.02 5.56 18.54
CA LEU A 37 5.44 5.24 18.48
C LEU A 37 6.31 6.47 18.77
N THR A 38 7.38 6.28 19.53
CA THR A 38 8.38 7.32 19.69
C THR A 38 9.23 7.45 18.43
N ARG A 39 9.96 8.56 18.28
CA ARG A 39 10.92 8.70 17.16
C ARG A 39 12.01 7.63 17.18
N ALA A 40 12.41 7.17 18.37
CA ALA A 40 13.39 6.11 18.50
C ALA A 40 12.83 4.79 17.93
N ASP A 41 11.58 4.47 18.26
CA ASP A 41 10.91 3.26 17.76
C ASP A 41 10.74 3.30 16.24
N VAL A 42 10.29 4.43 15.69
CA VAL A 42 10.17 4.61 14.22
C VAL A 42 11.52 4.42 13.52
N ASN A 43 12.61 4.94 14.09
CA ASN A 43 13.94 4.78 13.51
C ASN A 43 14.44 3.34 13.59
N ALA A 44 14.19 2.65 14.71
CA ALA A 44 14.52 1.24 14.86
C ALA A 44 13.76 0.40 13.83
N ASP A 45 12.48 0.68 13.63
CA ASP A 45 11.65 0.04 12.62
C ASP A 45 12.19 0.28 11.22
N LEU A 46 12.54 1.53 10.86
CA LEU A 46 13.13 1.81 9.56
C LEU A 46 14.46 1.08 9.33
N VAL A 47 15.27 0.89 10.36
CA VAL A 47 16.50 0.08 10.27
C VAL A 47 16.18 -1.38 9.99
N ALA A 48 15.21 -1.96 10.70
CA ALA A 48 14.78 -3.34 10.50
C ALA A 48 14.23 -3.57 9.07
N TRP A 49 13.40 -2.66 8.58
CA TRP A 49 12.84 -2.74 7.22
C TRP A 49 13.93 -2.60 6.13
N ARG A 50 14.93 -1.74 6.35
CA ARG A 50 16.10 -1.62 5.45
C ARG A 50 16.96 -2.87 5.46
N ALA A 51 17.16 -3.49 6.62
CA ALA A 51 17.86 -4.77 6.73
C ALA A 51 17.09 -5.91 6.04
N ALA A 52 15.75 -5.87 6.06
CA ALA A 52 14.87 -6.79 5.34
C ALA A 52 14.75 -6.50 3.83
N GLY A 53 15.49 -5.52 3.29
CA GLY A 53 15.59 -5.24 1.85
C GLY A 53 14.63 -4.18 1.32
N PHE A 54 13.80 -3.55 2.15
CA PHE A 54 13.00 -2.40 1.74
C PHE A 54 13.83 -1.11 1.74
N LYS A 55 14.08 -0.51 0.57
CA LYS A 55 14.98 0.63 0.41
C LYS A 55 14.36 1.74 -0.46
N PRO A 56 13.30 2.42 -0.01
CA PRO A 56 12.80 3.60 -0.71
C PRO A 56 13.82 4.74 -0.69
N PRO A 57 13.91 5.55 -1.76
CA PRO A 57 13.14 5.44 -3.02
C PRO A 57 13.81 4.52 -4.06
N ILE A 58 14.94 3.89 -3.73
CA ILE A 58 15.84 3.21 -4.69
C ILE A 58 15.20 1.99 -5.35
N ASN A 59 14.24 1.33 -4.69
CA ASN A 59 13.61 0.11 -5.20
C ASN A 59 12.09 0.22 -5.40
N PHE A 60 11.57 1.42 -5.72
CA PHE A 60 10.13 1.61 -5.95
C PHE A 60 9.59 0.83 -7.15
N GLU A 61 10.44 0.38 -8.08
CA GLU A 61 10.05 -0.43 -9.24
C GLU A 61 9.42 -1.77 -8.84
N HIS A 62 9.74 -2.26 -7.64
CA HIS A 62 9.22 -3.52 -7.09
C HIS A 62 8.10 -3.30 -6.06
N TYR A 63 7.64 -2.06 -5.90
CA TYR A 63 6.52 -1.74 -5.03
C TYR A 63 5.21 -2.26 -5.63
N PRO A 64 4.30 -2.87 -4.83
CA PRO A 64 4.34 -3.03 -3.37
C PRO A 64 5.01 -4.33 -2.88
N ALA A 65 5.44 -5.22 -3.77
CA ALA A 65 5.89 -6.57 -3.41
C ALA A 65 7.08 -6.59 -2.44
N ASN A 66 8.06 -5.71 -2.65
CA ASN A 66 9.22 -5.58 -1.76
C ASN A 66 8.85 -5.12 -0.34
N ALA A 67 7.89 -4.21 -0.20
CA ALA A 67 7.38 -3.73 1.09
C ALA A 67 6.65 -4.86 1.83
N GLN A 68 5.80 -5.62 1.13
CA GLN A 68 5.08 -6.75 1.71
C GLN A 68 6.04 -7.86 2.16
N GLN A 69 7.06 -8.17 1.35
CA GLN A 69 8.08 -9.14 1.71
C GLN A 69 8.87 -8.71 2.95
N ALA A 70 9.36 -7.46 2.98
CA ALA A 70 10.08 -6.93 4.13
C ALA A 70 9.20 -6.94 5.39
N GLY A 71 7.93 -6.56 5.27
CA GLY A 71 6.96 -6.60 6.37
C GLY A 71 6.80 -8.01 6.97
N ARG A 72 6.71 -9.05 6.13
CA ARG A 72 6.68 -10.45 6.61
C ARG A 72 7.95 -10.83 7.36
N SER A 73 9.12 -10.55 6.78
CA SER A 73 10.40 -10.88 7.41
C SER A 73 10.60 -10.18 8.76
N VAL A 74 10.24 -8.89 8.86
CA VAL A 74 10.30 -8.13 10.12
C VAL A 74 9.34 -8.72 11.16
N ALA A 75 8.12 -9.08 10.77
CA ALA A 75 7.15 -9.71 11.67
C ALA A 75 7.63 -11.08 12.18
N GLU A 76 8.19 -11.91 11.30
CA GLU A 76 8.77 -13.21 11.64
C GLU A 76 9.94 -13.06 12.62
N GLN A 77 10.86 -12.11 12.37
CA GLN A 77 11.99 -11.81 13.26
C GLN A 77 11.52 -11.38 14.65
N ARG A 78 10.49 -10.53 14.73
CA ARG A 78 9.91 -10.09 16.00
C ARG A 78 9.24 -11.24 16.74
N ALA A 79 8.51 -12.10 16.04
CA ALA A 79 7.89 -13.28 16.63
C ALA A 79 8.93 -14.25 17.22
N GLN A 80 10.06 -14.44 16.52
CA GLN A 80 11.17 -15.25 17.01
C GLN A 80 11.82 -14.65 18.26
N ALA A 81 12.05 -13.33 18.29
CA ALA A 81 12.63 -12.65 19.44
C ALA A 81 11.72 -12.74 20.69
N SER A 82 10.40 -12.61 20.52
CA SER A 82 9.43 -12.70 21.61
C SER A 82 9.23 -14.12 22.16
N GLY A 83 9.53 -15.16 21.38
CA GLY A 83 9.40 -16.57 21.79
C GLY A 83 10.64 -17.15 22.49
N GLN A 84 11.72 -16.39 22.61
CA GLN A 84 12.95 -16.81 23.33
C GLN A 84 13.06 -16.24 24.75
N HIS A 85 11.94 -15.76 25.30
CA HIS A 85 11.80 -15.24 26.66
C HIS A 85 10.79 -16.07 27.44
#